data_AF-A0A9Y1BM12-F1
#
_entry.id   AF-A0A9Y1BM12-F1
#
_cell.length_a   1.000
_cell.length_b   1.000
_cell.length_c   1.000
_cell.angle_alpha   90.00
_cell.angle_beta   90.00
_cell.angle_gamma   90.00
#
_symmetry.space_group_name_H-M   'P 1'
#
loop_
_entity.id
_entity.type
_entity.pdbx_description
1 polymer ?
#
loop_
_entity_poly.entity_id
_entity_poly.type
_entity_poly.pdbx_seq_one_letter_code
_entity_poly.pdbx_strand_id
1 'polypeptide(L)'
;MKKKYISFFIITIFIASILNSVSILAETAPDELELQEGTYVKGRYYKDANNETVATVTLTVSKIWNITSSLDAIAIEQKMEYPSGSTDIFFGSTYSTVIMTELVWKHNRTVIYPAAKLKLVNSSDTIEATILDNPDYESMMDTNNLKIVLKDGTSYRIGDIDSSIPDYSKVLGMAFAWAIINAVLLIGYTYTWLAISPETEDTQTINYRNGTASVEDISSFTVGGKKYSTIHLQQSKKKVTSGFFSNYFNEVDAYYETKTGFLIKWKEKDYDTDELYIFEPSEIEIKASLIGNIDFSIYGALIAFAVISFAVFVRKRR
;
A
#
# COMPACT_ATOMS: atom_id res chain seq x y z
N MET A 1 32.01 13.76 -22.17
CA MET A 1 30.54 13.93 -22.09
C MET A 1 29.71 12.69 -22.44
N LYS A 2 30.16 11.76 -23.30
CA LYS A 2 29.38 10.55 -23.70
C LYS A 2 29.26 9.42 -22.65
N LYS A 3 30.02 9.45 -21.54
CA LYS A 3 30.02 8.36 -20.54
C LYS A 3 29.00 8.50 -19.39
N LYS A 4 28.42 9.69 -19.17
CA LYS A 4 27.45 9.92 -18.07
C LYS A 4 25.99 9.57 -18.44
N TYR A 5 25.63 9.66 -19.72
CA TYR A 5 24.30 9.27 -20.21
C TYR A 5 24.11 7.75 -20.31
N ILE A 6 25.20 7.00 -20.53
CA ILE A 6 25.14 5.53 -20.62
C ILE A 6 24.76 4.92 -19.26
N SER A 7 25.21 5.49 -18.14
CA SER A 7 24.85 5.00 -16.80
C SER A 7 23.38 5.28 -16.46
N PHE A 8 22.85 6.45 -16.81
CA PHE A 8 21.43 6.76 -16.60
C PHE A 8 20.55 5.86 -17.46
N PHE A 9 20.88 5.71 -18.75
CA PHE A 9 20.12 4.87 -19.68
C PHE A 9 20.13 3.38 -19.29
N ILE A 10 21.26 2.86 -18.78
CA ILE A 10 21.34 1.48 -18.28
C ILE A 10 20.53 1.31 -17.00
N ILE A 11 20.55 2.27 -16.08
CA ILE A 11 19.74 2.21 -14.85
C ILE A 11 18.25 2.30 -15.18
N THR A 12 17.83 3.18 -16.10
CA THR A 12 16.43 3.30 -16.52
C THR A 12 15.98 2.05 -17.27
N ILE A 13 16.81 1.45 -18.14
CA ILE A 13 16.49 0.16 -18.77
C ILE A 13 16.43 -0.94 -17.73
N PHE A 14 17.34 -1.00 -16.76
CA PHE A 14 17.33 -2.03 -15.73
C PHE A 14 16.11 -1.91 -14.81
N ILE A 15 15.75 -0.69 -14.41
CA ILE A 15 14.56 -0.38 -13.61
C ILE A 15 13.28 -0.62 -14.42
N ALA A 16 13.21 -0.19 -15.68
CA ALA A 16 12.07 -0.46 -16.57
C ALA A 16 11.96 -1.96 -16.93
N SER A 17 13.06 -2.70 -17.01
CA SER A 17 13.07 -4.14 -17.22
C SER A 17 12.66 -4.89 -15.96
N ILE A 18 13.04 -4.43 -14.76
CA ILE A 18 12.53 -4.94 -13.49
C ILE A 18 11.03 -4.64 -13.39
N LEU A 19 10.60 -3.39 -13.65
CA LEU A 19 9.21 -2.97 -13.64
C LEU A 19 8.34 -3.77 -14.64
N ASN A 20 8.82 -4.00 -15.87
CA ASN A 20 8.09 -4.79 -16.88
C ASN A 20 8.15 -6.31 -16.62
N SER A 21 9.26 -6.83 -16.08
CA SER A 21 9.39 -8.27 -15.77
C SER A 21 8.71 -8.69 -14.45
N VAL A 22 8.12 -7.76 -13.72
CA VAL A 22 7.27 -8.00 -12.54
C VAL A 22 5.78 -8.07 -12.92
N SER A 23 5.46 -8.40 -14.18
CA SER A 23 4.13 -8.87 -14.55
C SER A 23 3.97 -10.33 -14.10
N ILE A 24 3.82 -10.57 -12.79
CA ILE A 24 3.74 -11.92 -12.23
C ILE A 24 2.29 -12.31 -11.99
N LEU A 25 1.92 -13.42 -12.62
CA LEU A 25 0.70 -14.19 -12.40
C LEU A 25 0.47 -14.39 -10.89
N ALA A 26 -0.58 -13.77 -10.36
CA ALA A 26 -1.30 -14.29 -9.22
C ALA A 26 -2.21 -15.42 -9.74
N GLU A 27 -1.64 -16.61 -9.88
CA GLU A 27 -2.43 -17.82 -10.14
C GLU A 27 -3.10 -18.24 -8.82
N THR A 28 -4.31 -17.73 -8.57
CA THR A 28 -5.51 -18.38 -8.01
C THR A 28 -6.44 -17.39 -7.28
N ALA A 29 -7.65 -17.25 -7.86
CA ALA A 29 -8.91 -16.69 -7.37
C ALA A 29 -9.00 -15.19 -6.95
N PRO A 30 -10.02 -14.46 -7.47
CA PRO A 30 -10.27 -13.07 -7.15
C PRO A 30 -11.03 -12.93 -5.82
N ASP A 31 -10.44 -12.19 -4.89
CA ASP A 31 -11.16 -11.53 -3.79
C ASP A 31 -10.83 -10.05 -3.87
N GLU A 32 -11.85 -9.21 -3.93
CA GLU A 32 -11.69 -7.76 -3.97
C GLU A 32 -11.31 -7.21 -2.60
N LEU A 33 -10.42 -6.22 -2.58
CA LEU A 33 -10.23 -5.40 -1.40
C LEU A 33 -11.50 -4.57 -1.15
N GLU A 34 -12.19 -4.81 -0.03
CA GLU A 34 -13.35 -4.03 0.40
C GLU A 34 -12.95 -2.75 1.15
N LEU A 35 -12.01 -1.98 0.57
CA LEU A 35 -11.51 -0.73 1.13
C LEU A 35 -12.30 0.48 0.63
N GLN A 36 -12.45 1.48 1.49
CA GLN A 36 -13.17 2.72 1.19
C GLN A 36 -12.32 3.96 1.42
N GLU A 37 -12.54 5.00 0.62
CA GLU A 37 -11.83 6.27 0.78
C GLU A 37 -12.09 6.92 2.14
N GLY A 38 -11.00 7.20 2.85
CA GLY A 38 -10.99 7.74 4.20
C GLY A 38 -11.15 6.69 5.30
N THR A 39 -11.10 5.39 4.98
CA THR A 39 -10.71 4.38 5.97
C THR A 39 -9.29 4.67 6.42
N TYR A 40 -9.06 4.69 7.74
CA TYR A 40 -7.72 4.92 8.29
C TYR A 40 -7.46 4.19 9.60
N VAL A 41 -6.18 3.98 9.86
CA VAL A 41 -5.64 3.46 11.11
C VAL A 41 -4.49 4.37 11.52
N LYS A 42 -4.53 4.89 12.74
CA LYS A 42 -3.48 5.73 13.31
C LYS A 42 -2.98 5.12 14.60
N GLY A 43 -1.66 5.14 14.79
CA GLY A 43 -1.02 4.52 15.94
C GLY A 43 0.41 4.96 16.15
N ARG A 44 1.06 4.35 17.14
CA ARG A 44 2.48 4.56 17.44
C ARG A 44 3.26 3.36 16.93
N TYR A 45 4.34 3.64 16.22
CA TYR A 45 5.38 2.67 15.90
C TYR A 45 6.53 2.86 16.89
N TYR A 46 6.85 1.83 17.65
CA TYR A 46 7.84 1.91 18.74
C TYR A 46 8.69 0.65 18.82
N LYS A 47 9.86 0.79 19.44
CA LYS A 47 10.76 -0.32 19.75
C LYS A 47 10.44 -0.88 21.13
N ASP A 48 10.13 -2.17 21.22
CA ASP A 48 9.56 -2.81 22.41
C ASP A 48 10.46 -2.71 23.65
N ALA A 49 11.77 -2.96 23.46
CA ALA A 49 12.75 -3.02 24.56
C ALA A 49 12.72 -1.81 25.51
N ASN A 50 12.45 -0.61 24.97
CA ASN A 50 12.42 0.64 25.73
C ASN A 50 11.08 1.38 25.62
N ASN A 51 10.09 0.82 24.91
CA ASN A 51 8.85 1.50 24.52
C ASN A 51 9.09 2.89 23.88
N GLU A 52 10.23 3.02 23.19
CA GLU A 52 10.65 4.28 22.57
C GLU A 52 9.89 4.45 21.26
N THR A 53 9.11 5.53 21.17
CA THR A 53 8.36 5.84 19.95
C THR A 53 9.33 6.19 18.84
N VAL A 54 9.32 5.39 17.78
CA VAL A 54 10.10 5.61 16.55
C VAL A 54 9.36 6.59 15.66
N ALA A 55 8.04 6.41 15.50
CA ALA A 55 7.18 7.30 14.73
C ALA A 55 5.72 7.22 15.18
N THR A 56 4.94 8.24 14.87
CA THR A 56 3.48 8.11 14.75
C THR A 56 3.18 7.71 13.31
N VAL A 57 2.42 6.63 13.11
CA VAL A 57 2.07 6.15 11.78
C VAL A 57 0.57 6.31 11.55
N THR A 58 0.21 6.80 10.38
CA THR A 58 -1.16 6.83 9.88
C THR A 58 -1.22 6.13 8.54
N LEU A 59 -2.03 5.07 8.44
CA LEU A 59 -2.37 4.39 7.20
C LEU A 59 -3.75 4.89 6.76
N THR A 60 -3.88 5.38 5.53
CA THR A 60 -5.14 5.92 5.01
C THR A 60 -5.41 5.43 3.60
N VAL A 61 -6.64 4.98 3.35
CA VAL A 61 -7.13 4.78 1.99
C VAL A 61 -7.46 6.16 1.42
N SER A 62 -6.51 6.74 0.67
CA SER A 62 -6.54 8.15 0.27
C SER A 62 -7.43 8.42 -0.93
N LYS A 63 -7.54 7.47 -1.86
CA LYS A 63 -8.35 7.59 -3.08
C LYS A 63 -8.58 6.23 -3.70
N ILE A 64 -9.74 6.05 -4.34
CA ILE A 64 -10.00 4.93 -5.25
C ILE A 64 -10.02 5.51 -6.67
N TRP A 65 -9.07 5.07 -7.49
CA TRP A 65 -8.93 5.45 -8.88
C TRP A 65 -9.63 4.45 -9.77
N ASN A 66 -10.53 4.92 -10.62
CA ASN A 66 -11.00 4.12 -11.75
C ASN A 66 -9.95 4.27 -12.86
N ILE A 67 -8.97 3.37 -12.90
CA ILE A 67 -7.81 3.48 -13.80
C ILE A 67 -8.19 3.06 -15.23
N THR A 68 -9.12 2.11 -15.36
CA THR A 68 -9.78 1.75 -16.62
C THR A 68 -11.26 1.48 -16.37
N SER A 69 -12.08 1.38 -17.42
CA SER A 69 -13.51 1.05 -17.33
C SER A 69 -13.83 -0.27 -16.61
N SER A 70 -12.83 -1.09 -16.32
CA SER A 70 -12.98 -2.41 -15.69
C SER A 70 -12.01 -2.68 -14.53
N LEU A 71 -11.13 -1.74 -14.16
CA LEU A 71 -10.15 -1.94 -13.09
C LEU A 71 -10.03 -0.71 -12.20
N ASP A 72 -10.42 -0.89 -10.94
CA ASP A 72 -10.16 0.06 -9.87
C ASP A 72 -8.81 -0.20 -9.23
N ALA A 73 -8.12 0.88 -8.89
CA ALA A 73 -6.96 0.88 -8.02
C ALA A 73 -7.21 1.68 -6.75
N ILE A 74 -6.57 1.27 -5.68
CA ILE A 74 -6.67 1.89 -4.37
C ILE A 74 -5.31 2.51 -4.06
N ALA A 75 -5.33 3.78 -3.65
CA ALA A 75 -4.16 4.50 -3.18
C ALA A 75 -4.13 4.45 -1.65
N ILE A 76 -3.19 3.70 -1.07
CA ILE A 76 -3.00 3.59 0.37
C ILE A 76 -1.82 4.45 0.77
N GLU A 77 -2.07 5.51 1.53
CA GLU A 77 -1.05 6.43 2.04
C GLU A 77 -0.58 5.98 3.43
N GLN A 78 0.72 5.76 3.57
CA GLN A 78 1.42 5.62 4.84
C GLN A 78 2.14 6.92 5.16
N LYS A 79 1.71 7.60 6.21
CA LYS A 79 2.37 8.78 6.78
C LYS A 79 3.09 8.39 8.07
N MET A 80 4.40 8.62 8.11
CA MET A 80 5.25 8.42 9.28
C MET A 80 5.74 9.77 9.79
N GLU A 81 5.43 10.09 11.04
CA GLU A 81 5.83 11.31 11.72
C GLU A 81 6.83 10.99 12.83
N TYR A 82 8.06 11.44 12.64
CA TYR A 82 9.20 11.10 13.48
C TYR A 82 9.34 12.11 14.64
N PRO A 83 9.72 11.66 15.85
CA PRO A 83 10.14 12.57 16.91
C PRO A 83 11.30 13.48 16.48
N SER A 84 11.42 14.64 17.11
CA SER A 84 12.51 15.56 16.78
C SER A 84 13.88 14.91 17.00
N GLY A 85 14.72 14.91 15.96
CA GLY A 85 16.09 14.42 16.03
C GLY A 85 16.26 12.92 15.77
N SER A 86 15.19 12.18 15.49
CA SER A 86 15.34 10.81 15.01
C SER A 86 15.71 10.76 13.52
N THR A 87 16.44 9.71 13.16
CA THR A 87 16.85 9.43 11.79
C THR A 87 15.85 8.43 11.21
N ASP A 88 15.40 8.70 9.98
CA ASP A 88 14.60 7.75 9.23
C ASP A 88 15.46 6.52 8.85
N ILE A 89 14.93 5.33 9.12
CA ILE A 89 15.60 4.04 8.90
C ILE A 89 15.72 3.66 7.41
N PHE A 90 14.83 4.16 6.55
CA PHE A 90 14.82 3.86 5.11
C PHE A 90 15.77 4.74 4.31
N PHE A 91 15.99 5.99 4.75
CA PHE A 91 16.74 7.00 4.00
C PHE A 91 18.02 7.49 4.70
N GLY A 92 18.29 7.03 5.93
CA GLY A 92 19.49 7.39 6.69
C GLY A 92 19.63 8.90 6.92
N SER A 93 18.52 9.63 6.83
CA SER A 93 18.45 11.10 6.89
C SER A 93 17.43 11.52 7.95
N THR A 94 17.60 12.71 8.52
CA THR A 94 16.68 13.25 9.54
C THR A 94 15.47 13.91 8.88
N TYR A 95 14.45 13.11 8.59
CA TYR A 95 13.14 13.61 8.16
C TYR A 95 12.19 13.66 9.35
N SER A 96 11.44 14.75 9.47
CA SER A 96 10.35 14.87 10.45
C SER A 96 9.09 14.16 9.98
N THR A 97 8.91 14.02 8.65
CA THR A 97 7.78 13.31 8.07
C THR A 97 8.16 12.64 6.76
N VAL A 98 7.74 11.39 6.61
CA VAL A 98 7.77 10.64 5.35
C VAL A 98 6.35 10.24 5.00
N ILE A 99 5.93 10.49 3.76
CA ILE A 99 4.66 10.04 3.22
C ILE A 99 4.94 9.20 1.98
N MET A 100 4.48 7.96 2.00
CA MET A 100 4.54 7.04 0.87
C MET A 100 3.13 6.63 0.50
N THR A 101 2.77 6.72 -0.79
CA THR A 101 1.48 6.24 -1.28
C THR A 101 1.71 5.04 -2.19
N GLU A 102 1.18 3.91 -1.78
CA GLU A 102 1.15 2.69 -2.57
C GLU A 102 -0.11 2.67 -3.45
N LEU A 103 0.04 2.29 -4.71
CA LEU A 103 -1.07 2.12 -5.64
C LEU A 103 -1.26 0.63 -5.94
N VAL A 104 -2.48 0.14 -5.76
CA VAL A 104 -2.78 -1.29 -5.71
C VAL A 104 -4.02 -1.58 -6.54
N TRP A 105 -4.02 -2.66 -7.32
CA TRP A 105 -5.24 -3.13 -7.96
C TRP A 105 -6.22 -3.71 -6.95
N LYS A 106 -7.46 -3.21 -6.94
CA LYS A 106 -8.51 -3.68 -6.02
C LYS A 106 -8.83 -5.18 -6.16
N HIS A 107 -8.82 -5.69 -7.39
CA HIS A 107 -9.37 -7.02 -7.73
C HIS A 107 -8.35 -8.16 -7.68
N ASN A 108 -7.05 -7.85 -7.76
CA ASN A 108 -5.99 -8.86 -7.73
C ASN A 108 -4.88 -8.57 -6.71
N ARG A 109 -5.03 -7.49 -5.92
CA ARG A 109 -4.15 -7.12 -4.78
C ARG A 109 -2.69 -6.91 -5.18
N THR A 110 -2.43 -6.72 -6.47
CA THR A 110 -1.08 -6.54 -6.99
C THR A 110 -0.72 -5.07 -6.90
N VAL A 111 0.49 -4.81 -6.40
CA VAL A 111 1.04 -3.47 -6.32
C VAL A 111 1.35 -2.99 -7.73
N ILE A 112 0.75 -1.86 -8.11
CA ILE A 112 1.09 -1.14 -9.33
C ILE A 112 2.36 -0.33 -9.07
N TYR A 113 2.38 0.43 -7.98
CA TYR A 113 3.50 1.26 -7.56
C TYR A 113 3.64 1.24 -6.03
N PRO A 114 4.77 0.75 -5.47
CA PRO A 114 5.04 0.85 -4.04
C PRO A 114 5.10 2.29 -3.53
N ALA A 115 5.56 3.22 -4.37
CA ALA A 115 5.62 4.64 -4.05
C ALA A 115 5.12 5.48 -5.22
N ALA A 116 3.83 5.44 -5.54
CA ALA A 116 3.22 6.34 -6.53
C ALA A 116 3.36 7.82 -6.14
N LYS A 117 3.49 8.08 -4.84
CA LYS A 117 3.95 9.35 -4.25
C LYS A 117 4.96 9.05 -3.15
N LEU A 118 6.02 9.83 -3.11
CA LEU A 118 6.99 9.89 -2.03
C LEU A 118 7.20 11.35 -1.64
N LYS A 119 6.88 11.71 -0.41
CA LYS A 119 7.12 13.04 0.13
C LYS A 119 7.99 12.96 1.36
N LEU A 120 9.06 13.74 1.35
CA LEU A 120 10.04 13.84 2.43
C LEU A 120 10.01 15.27 2.97
N VAL A 121 9.84 15.40 4.28
CA VAL A 121 9.75 16.69 4.98
C VAL A 121 10.77 16.72 6.10
N ASN A 122 11.52 17.81 6.21
CA ASN A 122 12.35 18.12 7.37
C ASN A 122 12.14 19.59 7.80
N SER A 123 12.91 20.06 8.78
CA SER A 123 12.74 21.41 9.34
C SER A 123 13.02 22.55 8.34
N SER A 124 13.86 22.31 7.34
CA SER A 124 14.30 23.33 6.38
C SER A 124 13.74 23.13 4.97
N ASP A 125 13.25 21.95 4.64
CA ASP A 125 12.99 21.52 3.26
C ASP A 125 11.77 20.59 3.14
N THR A 126 11.22 20.53 1.93
CA THR A 126 10.22 19.57 1.53
C THR A 126 10.47 19.22 0.07
N ILE A 127 10.45 17.92 -0.22
CA ILE A 127 10.54 17.42 -1.59
C ILE A 127 9.53 16.30 -1.78
N GLU A 128 8.81 16.35 -2.89
CA GLU A 128 7.77 15.39 -3.24
C GLU A 128 8.03 14.87 -4.65
N ALA A 129 7.96 13.57 -4.85
CA ALA A 129 7.94 12.91 -6.15
C ALA A 129 6.59 12.21 -6.31
N THR A 130 5.90 12.45 -7.41
CA THR A 130 4.56 11.89 -7.65
C THR A 130 4.30 11.62 -9.13
N ILE A 131 3.64 10.51 -9.40
CA ILE A 131 3.03 10.19 -10.71
C ILE A 131 1.50 10.33 -10.67
N LEU A 132 0.92 10.55 -9.49
CA LEU A 132 -0.53 10.60 -9.26
C LEU A 132 -1.20 11.87 -9.81
N ASP A 133 -0.43 12.83 -10.31
CA ASP A 133 -0.96 14.01 -11.00
C ASP A 133 -1.40 13.69 -12.44
N ASN A 134 -1.05 12.50 -12.96
CA ASN A 134 -1.42 12.08 -14.30
C ASN A 134 -2.85 11.51 -14.33
N PRO A 135 -3.63 11.80 -15.39
CA PRO A 135 -5.05 11.48 -15.43
C PRO A 135 -5.36 10.02 -15.77
N ASP A 136 -4.43 9.30 -16.39
CA ASP A 136 -4.62 7.95 -16.89
C ASP A 136 -3.43 7.03 -16.58
N TYR A 137 -3.66 5.72 -16.70
CA TYR A 137 -2.66 4.68 -16.41
C TYR A 137 -1.39 4.81 -17.26
N GLU A 138 -1.54 4.99 -18.58
CA GLU A 138 -0.41 5.01 -19.50
C GLU A 138 0.52 6.17 -19.17
N SER A 139 -0.06 7.33 -18.88
CA SER A 139 0.66 8.51 -18.42
C SER A 139 1.36 8.31 -17.08
N MET A 140 0.78 7.54 -16.15
CA MET A 140 1.45 7.15 -14.90
C MET A 140 2.64 6.21 -15.13
N MET A 141 2.55 5.33 -16.13
CA MET A 141 3.59 4.37 -16.48
C MET A 141 4.80 5.01 -17.17
N ASP A 142 4.65 6.17 -17.79
CA ASP A 142 5.77 6.91 -18.36
C ASP A 142 6.57 7.66 -17.29
N THR A 143 7.78 7.15 -16.99
CA THR A 143 8.71 7.77 -16.02
C THR A 143 9.09 9.21 -16.34
N ASN A 144 8.96 9.67 -17.59
CA ASN A 144 9.18 11.07 -17.95
C ASN A 144 8.13 12.00 -17.32
N ASN A 145 6.95 11.47 -17.00
CA ASN A 145 5.87 12.17 -16.32
C ASN A 145 6.01 12.18 -14.80
N LEU A 146 7.07 11.59 -14.23
CA LEU A 146 7.37 11.75 -12.81
C LEU A 146 7.58 13.24 -12.52
N LYS A 147 6.73 13.78 -11.65
CA LYS A 147 6.79 15.18 -11.22
C LYS A 147 7.48 15.26 -9.87
N ILE A 148 8.42 16.19 -9.75
CA ILE A 148 9.11 16.52 -8.50
C ILE A 148 8.76 17.95 -8.11
N VAL A 149 8.27 18.13 -6.89
CA VAL A 149 7.87 19.43 -6.34
C VAL A 149 8.75 19.76 -5.13
N LEU A 150 9.33 20.96 -5.15
CA LEU A 150 10.17 21.48 -4.07
C LEU A 150 9.35 22.31 -3.08
N LYS A 151 9.96 22.67 -1.95
CA LYS A 151 9.35 23.44 -0.86
C LYS A 151 8.72 24.77 -1.29
N ASP A 152 9.33 25.45 -2.26
CA ASP A 152 8.87 26.74 -2.78
C ASP A 152 7.71 26.60 -3.79
N GLY A 153 7.29 25.36 -4.10
CA GLY A 153 6.29 25.04 -5.11
C GLY A 153 6.84 24.87 -6.51
N THR A 154 8.15 25.08 -6.73
CA THR A 154 8.79 24.84 -8.01
C THR A 154 8.67 23.37 -8.38
N SER A 155 8.21 23.08 -9.59
CA SER A 155 7.96 21.73 -10.08
C SER A 155 8.76 21.40 -11.33
N TYR A 156 9.32 20.20 -11.37
CA TYR A 156 10.08 19.67 -12.49
C TYR A 156 9.47 18.35 -12.96
N ARG A 157 9.44 18.10 -14.28
CA ARG A 157 9.12 16.78 -14.85
C ARG A 157 10.41 16.12 -15.30
N ILE A 158 10.62 14.85 -14.96
CA ILE A 158 11.88 14.16 -15.27
C ILE A 158 12.25 14.22 -16.75
N GLY A 159 11.29 14.10 -17.65
CA GLY A 159 11.52 14.17 -19.10
C GLY A 159 12.11 15.50 -19.58
N ASP A 160 11.91 16.58 -18.82
CA ASP A 160 12.27 17.95 -19.19
C ASP A 160 13.55 18.45 -18.48
N ILE A 161 14.17 17.62 -17.64
CA ILE A 161 15.31 18.03 -16.82
C ILE A 161 16.62 17.88 -17.59
N ASP A 162 17.45 18.92 -17.52
CA ASP A 162 18.85 18.88 -17.92
C ASP A 162 19.78 19.44 -16.83
N SER A 163 21.09 19.32 -17.03
CA SER A 163 22.10 19.75 -16.06
C SER A 163 22.19 21.26 -15.83
N SER A 164 21.40 22.08 -16.53
CA SER A 164 21.38 23.53 -16.40
C SER A 164 20.35 24.03 -15.39
N ILE A 165 19.41 23.20 -14.93
CA ILE A 165 18.44 23.62 -13.92
C ILE A 165 19.12 23.88 -12.56
N PRO A 166 18.72 24.91 -11.80
CA PRO A 166 19.37 25.27 -10.52
C PRO A 166 19.39 24.13 -9.49
N ASP A 167 18.34 23.30 -9.45
CA ASP A 167 18.15 22.24 -8.45
C ASP A 167 18.52 20.84 -8.97
N TYR A 168 19.26 20.75 -10.08
CA TYR A 168 19.46 19.50 -10.84
C TYR A 168 19.85 18.31 -9.96
N SER A 169 20.84 18.49 -9.08
CA SER A 169 21.32 17.41 -8.19
C SER A 169 20.28 16.94 -7.19
N LYS A 170 19.47 17.86 -6.65
CA LYS A 170 18.42 17.54 -5.68
C LYS A 170 17.27 16.79 -6.36
N VAL A 171 16.84 17.28 -7.52
CA VAL A 171 15.75 16.67 -8.29
C VAL A 171 16.17 15.29 -8.81
N LEU A 172 17.38 15.14 -9.35
CA LEU A 172 17.91 13.85 -9.78
C LEU A 172 18.09 12.86 -8.61
N GLY A 173 18.56 13.34 -7.46
CA GLY A 173 18.69 12.51 -6.26
C GLY A 173 17.35 11.95 -5.78
N MET A 174 16.31 12.78 -5.78
CA MET A 174 14.95 12.35 -5.44
C MET A 174 14.38 11.36 -6.46
N ALA A 175 14.57 11.62 -7.76
CA ALA A 175 14.16 10.69 -8.81
C ALA A 175 14.81 9.31 -8.64
N PHE A 176 16.10 9.30 -8.30
CA PHE A 176 16.85 8.08 -8.06
C PHE A 176 16.36 7.34 -6.81
N ALA A 177 16.13 8.06 -5.70
CA ALA A 177 15.56 7.47 -4.49
C ALA A 177 14.18 6.84 -4.75
N TRP A 178 13.29 7.57 -5.42
CA TRP A 178 11.97 7.10 -5.83
C TRP A 178 12.06 5.81 -6.67
N ALA A 179 12.96 5.79 -7.65
CA ALA A 179 13.13 4.64 -8.54
C ALA A 179 13.69 3.41 -7.80
N ILE A 180 14.64 3.60 -6.88
CA ILE A 180 15.16 2.52 -6.03
C ILE A 180 14.07 1.95 -5.14
N ILE A 181 13.30 2.79 -4.44
CA ILE A 181 12.23 2.32 -3.56
C ILE A 181 11.26 1.46 -4.35
N ASN A 182 10.77 1.95 -5.50
CA ASN A 182 9.84 1.19 -6.32
C ASN A 182 10.49 -0.12 -6.82
N ALA A 183 11.76 -0.12 -7.24
CA ALA A 183 12.42 -1.35 -7.68
C ALA A 183 12.63 -2.37 -6.55
N VAL A 184 13.13 -1.93 -5.40
CA VAL A 184 13.40 -2.79 -4.24
C VAL A 184 12.09 -3.33 -3.67
N LEU A 185 11.10 -2.46 -3.48
CA LEU A 185 9.80 -2.86 -2.94
C LEU A 185 8.99 -3.67 -3.94
N LEU A 186 9.04 -3.44 -5.25
CA LEU A 186 8.37 -4.34 -6.21
C LEU A 186 9.02 -5.72 -6.26
N ILE A 187 10.34 -5.80 -6.08
CA ILE A 187 10.99 -7.10 -5.92
C ILE A 187 10.51 -7.72 -4.61
N GLY A 188 10.62 -7.03 -3.47
CA GLY A 188 10.29 -7.59 -2.16
C GLY A 188 8.80 -7.88 -1.92
N TYR A 189 7.93 -7.03 -2.43
CA TYR A 189 6.50 -6.91 -2.14
C TYR A 189 5.71 -6.69 -3.44
N THR A 190 5.52 -7.74 -4.24
CA THR A 190 4.61 -7.67 -5.40
C THR A 190 3.13 -7.59 -5.00
N TYR A 191 2.84 -7.76 -3.71
CA TYR A 191 1.51 -7.65 -3.13
C TYR A 191 1.57 -6.65 -1.98
N THR A 192 0.43 -6.05 -1.69
CA THR A 192 0.31 -4.99 -0.70
C THR A 192 0.42 -5.53 0.70
N TRP A 193 1.48 -5.14 1.41
CA TRP A 193 1.62 -5.40 2.85
C TRP A 193 0.53 -4.70 3.69
N LEU A 194 -0.03 -3.60 3.18
CA LEU A 194 -1.02 -2.79 3.88
C LEU A 194 -2.47 -3.33 3.80
N ALA A 195 -2.71 -4.38 2.99
CA ALA A 195 -4.04 -4.90 2.71
C ALA A 195 -4.02 -6.33 2.16
N ILE A 196 -4.89 -7.19 2.66
CA ILE A 196 -5.07 -8.57 2.19
C ILE A 196 -6.54 -8.84 1.83
N SER A 197 -6.84 -10.02 1.29
CA SER A 197 -8.23 -10.43 1.09
C SER A 197 -8.94 -10.68 2.44
N PRO A 198 -10.18 -10.19 2.61
CA PRO A 198 -11.01 -10.51 3.77
C PRO A 198 -11.47 -11.97 3.84
N GLU A 199 -11.45 -12.72 2.72
CA GLU A 199 -11.94 -14.13 2.66
C GLU A 199 -10.90 -15.16 3.14
N THR A 200 -9.89 -14.70 3.89
CA THR A 200 -8.80 -15.55 4.35
C THR A 200 -9.25 -16.49 5.49
N GLU A 201 -8.86 -17.78 5.43
CA GLU A 201 -9.20 -18.80 6.42
C GLU A 201 -8.00 -19.21 7.30
N ASP A 202 -8.25 -19.69 8.53
CA ASP A 202 -7.21 -20.24 9.41
C ASP A 202 -6.37 -21.31 8.68
N THR A 203 -5.05 -21.34 8.93
CA THR A 203 -4.06 -22.22 8.31
C THR A 203 -3.81 -22.01 6.81
N GLN A 204 -4.57 -21.13 6.15
CA GLN A 204 -4.32 -20.79 4.75
C GLN A 204 -2.92 -20.20 4.59
N THR A 205 -2.22 -20.64 3.55
CA THR A 205 -0.94 -20.08 3.16
C THR A 205 -1.16 -18.91 2.21
N ILE A 206 -0.63 -17.75 2.56
CA ILE A 206 -0.60 -16.56 1.72
C ILE A 206 0.82 -16.39 1.17
N ASN A 207 0.93 -16.52 -0.15
CA ASN A 207 2.21 -16.38 -0.84
C ASN A 207 2.43 -14.95 -1.29
N TYR A 208 3.31 -14.24 -0.60
CA TYR A 208 3.99 -13.07 -1.16
C TYR A 208 5.14 -13.57 -2.03
N ARG A 209 5.39 -13.02 -3.23
CA ARG A 209 6.34 -13.57 -4.23
C ARG A 209 7.74 -13.86 -3.66
N ASN A 210 8.10 -13.23 -2.54
CA ASN A 210 9.35 -13.44 -1.82
C ASN A 210 9.21 -13.84 -0.34
N GLY A 211 8.00 -14.07 0.19
CA GLY A 211 7.75 -14.46 1.57
C GLY A 211 6.46 -15.28 1.67
N THR A 212 6.50 -16.42 2.36
CA THR A 212 5.29 -17.20 2.62
C THR A 212 4.82 -16.82 4.01
N ALA A 213 3.58 -16.36 4.12
CA ALA A 213 2.91 -16.13 5.39
C ALA A 213 1.82 -17.17 5.61
N SER A 214 1.59 -17.52 6.86
CA SER A 214 0.51 -18.41 7.27
C SER A 214 -0.51 -17.64 8.07
N VAL A 215 -1.79 -17.97 7.87
CA VAL A 215 -2.86 -17.51 8.75
C VAL A 215 -2.80 -18.32 10.02
N GLU A 216 -2.45 -17.66 11.12
CA GLU A 216 -2.31 -18.32 12.42
C GLU A 216 -3.66 -18.40 13.13
N ASP A 217 -4.42 -17.31 13.10
CA ASP A 217 -5.73 -17.24 13.75
C ASP A 217 -6.61 -16.10 13.21
N ILE A 218 -7.92 -16.30 13.34
CA ILE A 218 -8.92 -15.24 13.32
C ILE A 218 -9.30 -14.87 14.75
N SER A 219 -8.95 -13.65 15.14
CA SER A 219 -9.12 -13.15 16.51
C SER A 219 -9.89 -11.85 16.55
N SER A 220 -9.89 -11.20 17.71
CA SER A 220 -10.52 -9.90 17.88
C SER A 220 -9.65 -8.97 18.67
N PHE A 221 -9.70 -7.70 18.30
CA PHE A 221 -8.83 -6.66 18.80
C PHE A 221 -9.64 -5.42 19.15
N THR A 222 -9.29 -4.71 20.23
CA THR A 222 -10.07 -3.58 20.73
C THR A 222 -9.24 -2.30 20.74
N VAL A 223 -9.76 -1.24 20.10
CA VAL A 223 -9.15 0.09 20.09
C VAL A 223 -10.22 1.13 20.38
N GLY A 224 -9.96 2.04 21.33
CA GLY A 224 -10.89 3.12 21.66
C GLY A 224 -12.28 2.62 22.07
N GLY A 225 -12.38 1.41 22.64
CA GLY A 225 -13.66 0.78 23.01
C GLY A 225 -14.43 0.13 21.85
N LYS A 226 -13.96 0.23 20.61
CA LYS A 226 -14.51 -0.50 19.45
C LYS A 226 -13.78 -1.83 19.28
N LYS A 227 -14.54 -2.91 19.05
CA LYS A 227 -14.01 -4.26 18.81
C LYS A 227 -13.98 -4.54 17.31
N TYR A 228 -12.85 -5.01 16.81
CA TYR A 228 -12.59 -5.40 15.43
C TYR A 228 -12.31 -6.90 15.39
N SER A 229 -12.79 -7.58 14.37
CA SER A 229 -12.37 -8.96 14.07
C SER A 229 -11.15 -8.89 13.16
N THR A 230 -10.16 -9.76 13.38
CA THR A 230 -8.85 -9.67 12.73
C THR A 230 -8.37 -11.00 12.17
N ILE A 231 -7.75 -10.95 11.00
CA ILE A 231 -6.95 -12.04 10.43
C ILE A 231 -5.50 -11.80 10.85
N HIS A 232 -4.91 -12.73 11.58
CA HIS A 232 -3.50 -12.69 11.98
C HIS A 232 -2.65 -13.52 11.02
N LEU A 233 -1.74 -12.85 10.32
CA LEU A 233 -0.75 -13.46 9.44
C LEU A 233 0.63 -13.42 10.08
N GLN A 234 1.32 -14.54 10.05
CA GLN A 234 2.72 -14.62 10.45
C GLN A 234 3.62 -14.95 9.25
N GLN A 235 4.68 -14.18 9.11
CA GLN A 235 5.78 -14.41 8.19
C GLN A 235 7.08 -14.59 8.97
N SER A 236 7.75 -15.72 8.80
CA SER A 236 9.07 -15.94 9.42
C SER A 236 10.18 -15.14 8.73
N LYS A 237 11.28 -14.91 9.47
CA LYS A 237 12.52 -14.32 8.93
C LYS A 237 12.96 -15.05 7.67
N LYS A 238 13.32 -14.30 6.62
CA LYS A 238 13.76 -14.90 5.36
C LYS A 238 14.88 -14.10 4.71
N LYS A 239 15.90 -14.79 4.22
CA LYS A 239 16.90 -14.20 3.33
C LYS A 239 16.57 -14.58 1.90
N VAL A 240 16.40 -13.58 1.03
CA VAL A 240 16.25 -13.81 -0.42
C VAL A 240 17.46 -13.23 -1.13
N THR A 241 18.16 -14.10 -1.86
CA THR A 241 19.30 -13.72 -2.67
C THR A 241 18.86 -13.71 -4.14
N SER A 242 18.97 -12.55 -4.81
CA SER A 242 18.72 -12.41 -6.25
C SER A 242 19.89 -11.67 -6.89
N GLY A 243 20.71 -12.40 -7.65
CA GLY A 243 21.92 -11.87 -8.27
C GLY A 243 22.90 -11.28 -7.23
N PHE A 244 23.25 -10.01 -7.39
CA PHE A 244 24.16 -9.29 -6.48
C PHE A 244 23.48 -8.72 -5.23
N PHE A 245 22.15 -8.82 -5.11
CA PHE A 245 21.40 -8.28 -3.98
C PHE A 245 20.96 -9.40 -3.05
N SER A 246 21.26 -9.26 -1.76
CA SER A 246 20.65 -10.03 -0.70
C SER A 246 19.69 -9.12 0.05
N ASN A 247 18.41 -9.51 0.09
CA ASN A 247 17.41 -8.85 0.90
C ASN A 247 17.12 -9.73 2.11
N TYR A 248 17.10 -9.11 3.28
CA TYR A 248 16.75 -9.73 4.54
C TYR A 248 15.36 -9.24 4.91
N PHE A 249 14.43 -10.19 5.05
CA PHE A 249 13.07 -9.93 5.46
C PHE A 249 12.96 -10.26 6.94
N ASN A 250 12.47 -9.28 7.68
CA ASN A 250 12.14 -9.40 9.08
C ASN A 250 11.05 -10.45 9.28
N GLU A 251 10.96 -11.00 10.49
CA GLU A 251 9.77 -11.74 10.88
C GLU A 251 8.66 -10.73 11.14
N VAL A 252 7.46 -11.02 10.66
CA VAL A 252 6.36 -10.07 10.72
C VAL A 252 5.06 -10.76 11.12
N ASP A 253 4.44 -10.24 12.16
CA ASP A 253 3.08 -10.58 12.58
C ASP A 253 2.17 -9.42 12.19
N ALA A 254 1.23 -9.64 11.26
CA ALA A 254 0.32 -8.61 10.77
C ALA A 254 -1.13 -8.98 11.04
N TYR A 255 -1.91 -7.98 11.44
CA TYR A 255 -3.31 -8.14 11.78
C TYR A 255 -4.14 -7.24 10.88
N TYR A 256 -5.05 -7.86 10.13
CA TYR A 256 -5.89 -7.19 9.16
C TYR A 256 -7.34 -7.25 9.60
N GLU A 257 -8.11 -6.18 9.44
CA GLU A 257 -9.54 -6.18 9.78
C GLU A 257 -10.30 -7.10 8.82
N THR A 258 -11.04 -8.07 9.37
CA THR A 258 -11.63 -9.19 8.61
C THR A 258 -12.58 -8.80 7.49
N LYS A 259 -13.26 -7.65 7.55
CA LYS A 259 -14.22 -7.27 6.51
C LYS A 259 -13.55 -6.56 5.34
N THR A 260 -12.61 -5.68 5.66
CA THR A 260 -11.99 -4.80 4.67
C THR A 260 -10.63 -5.28 4.20
N GLY A 261 -10.01 -6.18 4.96
CA GLY A 261 -8.64 -6.64 4.73
C GLY A 261 -7.58 -5.58 5.05
N PHE A 262 -7.94 -4.45 5.68
CA PHE A 262 -7.00 -3.36 5.96
C PHE A 262 -6.07 -3.68 7.12
N LEU A 263 -4.77 -3.38 6.98
CA LEU A 263 -3.80 -3.57 8.06
C LEU A 263 -4.13 -2.65 9.25
N ILE A 264 -4.35 -3.23 10.42
CA ILE A 264 -4.66 -2.47 11.64
C ILE A 264 -3.55 -2.51 12.69
N LYS A 265 -2.70 -3.53 12.66
CA LYS A 265 -1.59 -3.72 13.61
C LYS A 265 -0.51 -4.56 12.96
N TRP A 266 0.75 -4.28 13.25
CA TRP A 266 1.83 -5.21 12.92
C TRP A 266 2.93 -5.18 13.96
N LYS A 267 3.71 -6.27 13.98
CA LYS A 267 4.96 -6.39 14.71
C LYS A 267 6.01 -6.88 13.75
N GLU A 268 7.21 -6.35 13.89
CA GLU A 268 8.33 -6.65 13.02
C GLU A 268 9.56 -6.94 13.88
N LYS A 269 10.17 -8.10 13.65
CA LYS A 269 11.38 -8.50 14.33
C LYS A 269 12.56 -8.47 13.36
N ASP A 270 13.47 -7.55 13.60
CA ASP A 270 14.62 -7.29 12.76
C ASP A 270 15.45 -8.56 12.53
N TYR A 271 15.82 -8.83 11.28
CA TYR A 271 16.46 -10.06 10.86
C TYR A 271 17.79 -10.27 11.58
N ASP A 272 18.64 -9.24 11.63
CA ASP A 272 20.02 -9.31 12.10
C ASP A 272 20.13 -9.12 13.61
N THR A 273 19.32 -8.22 14.18
CA THR A 273 19.44 -7.78 15.57
C THR A 273 18.42 -8.42 16.51
N ASP A 274 17.40 -9.09 15.97
CA ASP A 274 16.25 -9.61 16.72
C ASP A 274 15.44 -8.52 17.46
N GLU A 275 15.68 -7.25 17.16
CA GLU A 275 14.95 -6.13 17.75
C GLU A 275 13.49 -6.13 17.32
N LEU A 276 12.58 -5.95 18.28
CA LEU A 276 11.15 -5.95 18.05
C LEU A 276 10.61 -4.53 17.91
N TYR A 277 9.96 -4.27 16.80
CA TYR A 277 9.24 -3.05 16.48
C TYR A 277 7.75 -3.35 16.41
N ILE A 278 6.91 -2.48 16.98
CA ILE A 278 5.48 -2.69 17.10
C ILE A 278 4.76 -1.44 16.61
N PHE A 279 3.84 -1.61 15.68
CA PHE A 279 2.81 -0.62 15.41
C PHE A 279 1.55 -0.95 16.21
N GLU A 280 1.27 -0.13 17.22
CA GLU A 280 0.06 -0.25 18.02
C GLU A 280 -0.94 0.85 17.64
N PRO A 281 -2.12 0.50 17.12
CA PRO A 281 -3.14 1.46 16.75
C PRO A 281 -3.74 2.13 18.00
N SER A 282 -3.93 3.44 17.91
CA SER A 282 -4.65 4.26 18.89
C SER A 282 -6.04 4.67 18.41
N GLU A 283 -6.24 4.70 17.09
CA GLU A 283 -7.46 5.15 16.45
C GLU A 283 -7.68 4.37 15.15
N ILE A 284 -8.91 3.91 14.94
CA ILE A 284 -9.31 3.18 13.73
C ILE A 284 -10.67 3.72 13.30
N GLU A 285 -10.78 4.09 12.04
CA GLU A 285 -12.04 4.40 11.39
C GLU A 285 -12.15 3.56 10.12
N ILE A 286 -13.00 2.56 10.16
CA ILE A 286 -13.36 1.77 8.98
C ILE A 286 -14.64 2.36 8.41
N LYS A 287 -14.56 2.92 7.21
CA LYS A 287 -15.76 3.31 6.48
C LYS A 287 -16.33 2.06 5.82
N ALA A 288 -17.52 1.68 6.28
CA ALA A 288 -18.22 0.53 5.72
C ALA A 288 -18.78 0.89 4.35
N SER A 289 -18.57 0.00 3.38
CA SER A 289 -19.33 -0.01 2.15
C SER A 289 -20.82 -0.07 2.44
N LEU A 290 -21.53 0.97 2.02
CA LEU A 290 -22.99 0.95 1.89
C LEU A 290 -23.46 0.01 0.75
N ILE A 291 -22.60 -0.86 0.23
CA ILE A 291 -23.00 -1.95 -0.66
C ILE A 291 -23.19 -3.18 0.23
N GLY A 292 -24.38 -3.26 0.84
CA GLY A 292 -24.73 -4.39 1.70
C GLY A 292 -26.03 -4.23 2.50
N ASN A 293 -26.56 -3.01 2.67
CA ASN A 293 -28.01 -2.88 2.81
C ASN A 293 -28.58 -3.01 1.41
N ILE A 294 -29.06 -4.20 1.08
CA ILE A 294 -30.05 -4.37 0.03
C ILE A 294 -31.20 -3.44 0.41
N ASP A 295 -31.30 -2.28 -0.24
CA ASP A 295 -32.59 -1.64 -0.39
C ASP A 295 -33.50 -2.72 -0.96
N PHE A 296 -34.49 -3.16 -0.17
CA PHE A 296 -35.57 -3.98 -0.67
C PHE A 296 -36.13 -3.25 -1.88
N SER A 297 -35.75 -3.69 -3.08
CA SER A 297 -36.26 -3.06 -4.29
C SER A 297 -37.78 -3.29 -4.23
N ILE A 298 -38.54 -2.21 -4.29
CA ILE A 298 -40.01 -2.26 -4.35
C ILE A 298 -40.46 -3.24 -5.46
N TYR A 299 -39.65 -3.45 -6.50
CA TYR A 299 -39.87 -4.45 -7.53
C TYR A 299 -39.79 -5.90 -7.04
N GLY A 300 -38.83 -6.24 -6.17
CA GLY A 300 -38.75 -7.57 -5.54
C GLY A 300 -39.94 -7.86 -4.62
N ALA A 301 -40.38 -6.86 -3.85
CA ALA A 301 -41.57 -6.95 -3.02
C ALA A 301 -42.87 -7.05 -3.84
N LEU A 302 -43.00 -6.30 -4.94
CA LEU A 302 -44.15 -6.36 -5.85
C LEU A 302 -44.25 -7.70 -6.60
N ILE A 303 -43.12 -8.28 -7.03
CA ILE A 303 -43.09 -9.60 -7.65
C ILE A 303 -43.46 -10.67 -6.62
N ALA A 304 -42.95 -10.60 -5.39
CA ALA A 304 -43.35 -11.50 -4.31
C ALA A 304 -44.85 -11.39 -3.99
N PHE A 305 -45.41 -10.17 -3.92
CA PHE A 305 -46.84 -9.95 -3.74
C PHE A 305 -47.67 -10.47 -4.91
N ALA A 306 -47.21 -10.33 -6.15
CA ALA A 306 -47.88 -10.86 -7.33
C ALA A 306 -47.89 -12.40 -7.36
N VAL A 307 -46.78 -13.04 -7.01
CA VAL A 307 -46.66 -14.50 -6.93
C VAL A 307 -47.51 -15.08 -5.79
N ILE A 308 -47.51 -14.43 -4.61
CA ILE A 308 -48.37 -14.83 -3.48
C ILE A 308 -49.85 -14.64 -3.84
N SER A 309 -50.22 -13.52 -4.47
CA SER A 309 -51.60 -13.27 -4.91
C SER A 309 -52.06 -14.27 -5.98
N PHE A 310 -51.18 -14.64 -6.91
CA PHE A 310 -51.45 -15.66 -7.92
C PHE A 310 -51.60 -17.06 -7.30
N ALA A 311 -50.74 -17.43 -6.35
CA ALA A 311 -50.84 -18.69 -5.61
C ALA A 311 -52.14 -18.78 -4.78
N VAL A 312 -52.57 -17.69 -4.14
CA VAL A 312 -53.84 -17.61 -3.42
C VAL A 312 -55.03 -17.71 -4.38
N PHE A 313 -54.96 -17.10 -5.56
CA PHE A 313 -56.02 -17.17 -6.57
C PHE A 313 -56.17 -18.58 -7.18
N VAL A 314 -55.05 -19.25 -7.48
CA VAL A 314 -55.03 -20.63 -7.98
C VAL A 314 -55.52 -21.62 -6.91
N ARG A 315 -55.21 -21.38 -5.63
CA ARG A 315 -55.68 -22.22 -4.51
C ARG A 315 -57.17 -22.04 -4.18
N LYS A 316 -57.78 -20.91 -4.55
CA LYS A 316 -59.25 -20.69 -4.43
C LYS A 316 -60.07 -21.28 -5.59
N ARG A 317 -59.42 -21.70 -6.68
CA ARG A 317 -60.06 -22.31 -7.87
C ARG A 317 -59.88 -23.83 -7.95
N ARG A 318 -59.29 -24.45 -6.93
CA ARG A 318 -59.38 -25.89 -6.63
C ARG A 318 -60.24 -26.05 -5.39
#